data_AF-A0A0M4DNF6-F1
#
_entry.id   AF-A0A0M4DNF6-F1
#
_cell.length_a   1.000
_cell.length_b   1.000
_cell.length_c   1.000
_cell.angle_alpha   90.00
_cell.angle_beta   90.00
_cell.angle_gamma   90.00
#
_symmetry.space_group_name_H-M   'P 1'
#
loop_
_entity.id
_entity.type
_entity.pdbx_description
1 polymer ?
#
loop_
_entity_poly.entity_id
_entity_poly.type
_entity_poly.pdbx_seq_one_letter_code
_entity_poly.pdbx_strand_id
1 'polypeptide(L)'
;MSVRKAMMVLYRVCWLVFVALVLVGVLAEPLLPFGLTFVPAAVAVVIGFTLSRSGPKEALGDRPAVEVDPPVTGRWSALNSPADNVPSHGTHVYGQTYAIDIVAEPETGDGEPPARPPFRLFWPVARRNRDFPAFGAPLLAVADATVVRASDGQRDHLSRNSLPALAYLMLIEGAVRDMLGARRIIGNHVILDLGEGTYAVYAHVQRGSLEVQAGDRVRAGQEIGRVGNSGNTTEPHLHFHLMDGPDPDAARGVPFTWRGVGVPANGETFTVDAVETEATVKAEDAVDAVDAPGRAGERGVRDGRPGVVGGAG
;
A
#
# COMPACT_ATOMS: atom_id res chain seq x y z
N MET A 1 -24.76 9.78 11.08
CA MET A 1 -23.43 9.37 11.58
C MET A 1 -23.58 7.98 12.19
N SER A 2 -22.74 7.01 11.85
CA SER A 2 -22.84 5.65 12.41
C SER A 2 -22.41 5.61 13.87
N VAL A 3 -22.86 4.59 14.64
CA VAL A 3 -22.45 4.39 16.04
C VAL A 3 -20.93 4.25 16.15
N ARG A 4 -20.30 3.49 15.24
CA ARG A 4 -18.84 3.31 15.20
C ARG A 4 -18.11 4.66 15.02
N LYS A 5 -18.59 5.49 14.08
CA LYS A 5 -18.03 6.84 13.86
C LYS A 5 -18.20 7.73 15.09
N ALA A 6 -19.38 7.70 15.72
CA ALA A 6 -19.63 8.46 16.95
C ALA A 6 -18.70 8.01 18.09
N MET A 7 -18.45 6.70 18.25
CA MET A 7 -17.49 6.17 19.22
C MET A 7 -16.05 6.60 18.91
N MET A 8 -15.62 6.61 17.64
CA MET A 8 -14.30 7.13 17.24
C MET A 8 -14.16 8.63 17.53
N VAL A 9 -15.22 9.42 17.30
CA VAL A 9 -15.23 10.85 17.65
C VAL A 9 -15.12 11.02 19.18
N LEU A 10 -15.92 10.30 19.95
CA LEU A 10 -15.89 10.35 21.41
C LEU A 10 -14.51 9.94 21.95
N TYR A 11 -13.94 8.86 21.43
CA TYR A 11 -12.59 8.39 21.75
C TYR A 11 -11.55 9.52 21.61
N ARG A 12 -11.55 10.24 20.49
CA ARG A 12 -10.63 11.35 20.25
C ARG A 12 -10.90 12.54 21.16
N VAL A 13 -12.16 12.90 21.37
CA VAL A 13 -12.54 13.97 22.29
C VAL A 13 -12.06 13.66 23.70
N CYS A 14 -12.20 12.42 24.18
CA CYS A 14 -11.71 11.99 25.48
C CYS A 14 -10.19 12.17 25.62
N TRP A 15 -9.40 11.81 24.60
CA TRP A 15 -7.96 12.06 24.59
C TRP A 15 -7.61 13.54 24.57
N LEU A 16 -8.30 14.35 23.77
CA LEU A 16 -8.08 15.80 23.72
C LEU A 16 -8.40 16.47 25.05
N VAL A 17 -9.51 16.08 25.69
CA VAL A 17 -9.89 16.57 27.03
C VAL A 17 -8.84 16.15 28.05
N PHE A 18 -8.37 14.90 28.02
CA PHE A 18 -7.29 14.45 28.90
C PHE A 18 -6.03 15.31 28.75
N VAL A 19 -5.55 15.52 27.53
CA VAL A 19 -4.36 16.34 27.27
C VAL A 19 -4.57 17.78 27.73
N ALA A 20 -5.75 18.37 27.48
CA ALA A 20 -6.06 19.72 27.93
C ALA A 20 -6.04 19.83 29.47
N LEU A 21 -6.62 18.87 30.18
CA LEU A 21 -6.63 18.85 31.65
C LEU A 21 -5.21 18.70 32.23
N VAL A 22 -4.38 17.84 31.62
CA VAL A 22 -2.97 17.69 32.02
C VAL A 22 -2.20 18.99 31.78
N LEU A 23 -2.37 19.63 30.61
CA LEU A 23 -1.71 20.90 30.30
C LEU A 23 -2.13 22.01 31.27
N VAL A 24 -3.43 22.12 31.58
CA VAL A 24 -3.92 23.09 32.56
C VAL A 24 -3.32 22.82 33.93
N GLY A 25 -3.30 21.56 34.39
CA GLY A 25 -2.70 21.22 35.69
C GLY A 25 -1.18 21.42 35.79
N VAL A 26 -0.48 21.50 34.66
CA VAL A 26 0.95 21.82 34.60
C VAL A 26 1.20 23.33 34.55
N LEU A 27 0.34 24.08 33.84
CA LEU A 27 0.53 25.50 33.56
C LEU A 27 -0.23 26.43 34.52
N ALA A 28 -1.21 25.91 35.25
CA ALA A 28 -2.11 26.64 36.12
C ALA A 28 -2.62 25.73 37.26
N GLU A 29 -3.50 26.27 38.09
CA GLU A 29 -4.18 25.50 39.13
C GLU A 29 -5.05 24.39 38.51
N PRO A 30 -4.93 23.13 38.96
CA PRO A 30 -5.71 22.02 38.43
C PRO A 30 -7.22 22.26 38.58
N LEU A 31 -7.97 22.06 37.49
CA LEU A 31 -9.43 22.15 37.50
C LEU A 31 -10.10 20.98 38.23
N LEU A 32 -9.40 19.87 38.38
CA LEU A 32 -9.89 18.63 38.95
C LEU A 32 -8.85 18.02 39.90
N PRO A 33 -9.27 17.24 40.91
CA PRO A 33 -8.38 16.36 41.66
C PRO A 33 -7.56 15.46 40.73
N PHE A 34 -6.30 15.22 41.06
CA PHE A 34 -5.35 14.49 40.22
C PHE A 34 -5.90 13.19 39.62
N GLY A 35 -6.59 12.36 40.40
CA GLY A 35 -7.17 11.10 39.90
C GLY A 35 -8.28 11.30 38.87
N LEU A 36 -9.10 12.34 39.01
CA LEU A 36 -10.22 12.62 38.09
C LEU A 36 -9.74 13.14 36.72
N THR A 37 -8.54 13.72 36.66
CA THR A 37 -7.89 14.11 35.40
C THR A 37 -7.74 12.94 34.43
N PHE A 38 -7.58 11.70 34.93
CA PHE A 38 -7.36 10.52 34.10
C PHE A 38 -8.64 9.82 33.63
N VAL A 39 -9.82 10.21 34.13
CA VAL A 39 -11.10 9.59 33.73
C VAL A 39 -11.33 9.63 32.22
N PRO A 40 -11.10 10.76 31.49
CA PRO A 40 -11.25 10.78 30.05
C PRO A 40 -10.31 9.80 29.34
N ALA A 41 -9.04 9.69 29.77
CA ALA A 41 -8.10 8.72 29.22
C ALA A 41 -8.57 7.27 29.45
N ALA A 42 -9.06 6.95 30.65
CA ALA A 42 -9.59 5.62 30.95
C ALA A 42 -10.79 5.27 30.06
N VAL A 43 -11.72 6.21 29.85
CA VAL A 43 -12.85 6.05 28.92
C VAL A 43 -12.35 5.84 27.49
N ALA A 44 -11.37 6.62 27.04
CA ALA A 44 -10.78 6.45 25.71
C ALA A 44 -10.16 5.05 25.52
N VAL A 45 -9.40 4.56 26.51
CA VAL A 45 -8.83 3.21 26.48
C VAL A 45 -9.90 2.13 26.35
N VAL A 46 -11.00 2.23 27.13
CA VAL A 46 -12.12 1.29 27.05
C VAL A 46 -12.76 1.33 25.66
N ILE A 47 -13.08 2.52 25.13
CA ILE A 47 -13.67 2.67 23.80
C ILE A 47 -12.74 2.09 22.73
N GLY A 48 -11.46 2.45 22.75
CA GLY A 48 -10.46 1.98 21.79
C GLY A 48 -10.30 0.46 21.82
N PHE A 49 -10.24 -0.14 23.00
CA PHE A 49 -10.22 -1.59 23.17
C PHE A 49 -11.49 -2.24 22.60
N THR A 50 -12.67 -1.71 22.94
CA THR A 50 -13.94 -2.22 22.40
C THR A 50 -13.98 -2.12 20.88
N LEU A 51 -13.60 -1.01 20.27
CA LEU A 51 -13.61 -0.82 18.82
C LEU A 51 -12.61 -1.74 18.10
N SER A 52 -11.45 -1.96 18.71
CA SER A 52 -10.40 -2.85 18.20
C SER A 52 -10.82 -4.31 18.22
N ARG A 53 -11.67 -4.71 19.18
CA ARG A 53 -12.19 -6.09 19.33
C ARG A 53 -13.56 -6.29 18.70
N SER A 54 -14.32 -5.23 18.45
CA SER A 54 -15.65 -5.29 17.84
C SER A 54 -15.51 -5.40 16.33
N GLY A 55 -15.36 -6.64 15.86
CA GLY A 55 -15.38 -7.01 14.44
C GLY A 55 -16.75 -6.80 13.77
N PRO A 56 -16.87 -7.15 12.48
CA PRO A 56 -18.13 -7.16 11.73
C PRO A 56 -19.23 -7.88 12.51
N LYS A 57 -20.36 -7.19 12.79
CA LYS A 57 -21.49 -7.76 13.55
C LYS A 57 -22.36 -8.69 12.69
N GLU A 58 -22.19 -8.67 11.37
CA GLU A 58 -22.85 -9.57 10.42
C GLU A 58 -21.78 -10.44 9.76
N ALA A 59 -21.91 -11.76 9.97
CA ALA A 59 -21.27 -12.83 9.21
C ALA A 59 -19.73 -12.82 9.08
N LEU A 60 -19.03 -13.28 10.12
CA LEU A 60 -17.65 -13.78 10.06
C LEU A 60 -17.49 -15.08 9.21
N GLY A 61 -18.38 -15.33 8.24
CA GLY A 61 -18.40 -16.56 7.44
C GLY A 61 -19.17 -16.53 6.10
N ASP A 62 -20.14 -15.63 5.90
CA ASP A 62 -21.04 -15.70 4.71
C ASP A 62 -20.75 -14.69 3.60
N ARG A 63 -20.00 -13.60 3.83
CA ARG A 63 -19.62 -12.71 2.72
C ARG A 63 -18.45 -13.37 1.98
N PRO A 64 -18.63 -13.82 0.73
CA PRO A 64 -17.55 -14.44 -0.02
C PRO A 64 -16.43 -13.42 -0.22
N ALA A 65 -15.19 -13.92 -0.26
CA ALA A 65 -14.03 -13.09 -0.57
C ALA A 65 -14.25 -12.41 -1.93
N VAL A 66 -14.04 -11.09 -1.98
CA VAL A 66 -14.11 -10.35 -3.22
C VAL A 66 -12.82 -10.57 -3.99
N GLU A 67 -12.91 -11.17 -5.17
CA GLU A 67 -11.77 -11.33 -6.05
C GLU A 67 -11.47 -10.01 -6.78
N VAL A 68 -10.23 -9.54 -6.65
CA VAL A 68 -9.72 -8.32 -7.31
C VAL A 68 -8.33 -8.59 -7.89
N ASP A 69 -7.85 -7.74 -8.78
CA ASP A 69 -6.52 -7.91 -9.36
C ASP A 69 -5.42 -7.50 -8.36
N PRO A 70 -4.19 -8.04 -8.46
CA PRO A 70 -3.09 -7.61 -7.61
C PRO A 70 -2.75 -6.11 -7.81
N PRO A 71 -2.48 -5.36 -6.73
CA PRO A 71 -2.22 -3.90 -6.79
C PRO A 71 -0.80 -3.55 -7.24
N VAL A 72 0.03 -4.53 -7.60
CA VAL A 72 1.47 -4.39 -7.88
C VAL A 72 1.92 -5.43 -8.90
N THR A 73 3.09 -5.21 -9.51
CA THR A 73 3.79 -6.17 -10.37
C THR A 73 5.18 -6.50 -9.79
N GLY A 74 5.80 -7.58 -10.26
CA GLY A 74 7.10 -8.05 -9.79
C GLY A 74 6.99 -8.94 -8.55
N ARG A 75 8.12 -9.12 -7.85
CA ARG A 75 8.26 -10.04 -6.71
C ARG A 75 8.12 -9.33 -5.37
N TRP A 76 7.22 -9.85 -4.54
CA TRP A 76 6.83 -9.28 -3.25
C TRP A 76 6.77 -10.35 -2.17
N SER A 77 6.78 -9.94 -0.90
CA SER A 77 6.42 -10.82 0.23
C SER A 77 5.33 -10.19 1.09
N ALA A 78 4.53 -11.03 1.71
CA ALA A 78 3.47 -10.60 2.61
C ALA A 78 3.94 -10.46 4.07
N LEU A 79 3.42 -9.45 4.73
CA LEU A 79 3.54 -9.13 6.15
C LEU A 79 2.14 -8.80 6.68
N ASN A 80 1.87 -9.10 7.94
CA ASN A 80 0.56 -8.87 8.57
C ASN A 80 -0.62 -9.33 7.67
N SER A 81 -0.58 -10.57 7.21
CA SER A 81 -1.54 -11.14 6.27
C SER A 81 -2.80 -11.69 6.95
N PRO A 82 -3.97 -11.57 6.33
CA PRO A 82 -5.20 -12.19 6.83
C PRO A 82 -5.26 -13.70 6.56
N ALA A 83 -4.31 -14.26 5.80
CA ALA A 83 -4.16 -15.70 5.67
C ALA A 83 -3.74 -16.36 7.00
N ASP A 84 -2.93 -15.67 7.81
CA ASP A 84 -2.43 -16.21 9.08
C ASP A 84 -3.31 -15.83 10.27
N ASN A 85 -3.88 -14.62 10.27
CA ASN A 85 -4.63 -14.11 11.41
C ASN A 85 -5.70 -13.10 10.99
N VAL A 86 -6.87 -13.18 11.60
CA VAL A 86 -7.96 -12.22 11.39
C VAL A 86 -8.45 -11.73 12.76
N PRO A 87 -8.30 -10.42 13.09
CA PRO A 87 -7.76 -9.36 12.25
C PRO A 87 -6.23 -9.41 12.11
N SER A 88 -5.73 -9.22 10.90
CA SER A 88 -4.31 -9.40 10.56
C SER A 88 -3.37 -8.43 11.28
N HIS A 89 -3.84 -7.22 11.56
CA HIS A 89 -3.12 -6.18 12.30
C HIS A 89 -3.51 -6.15 13.79
N GLY A 90 -4.21 -7.17 14.29
CA GLY A 90 -4.67 -7.25 15.68
C GLY A 90 -5.80 -6.28 16.03
N THR A 91 -6.41 -5.61 15.04
CA THR A 91 -7.48 -4.63 15.22
C THR A 91 -8.47 -4.60 14.06
N HIS A 92 -9.74 -4.32 14.38
CA HIS A 92 -10.79 -4.05 13.40
C HIS A 92 -10.97 -2.55 13.08
N VAL A 93 -10.23 -1.65 13.74
CA VAL A 93 -10.35 -0.20 13.50
C VAL A 93 -9.81 0.13 12.11
N TYR A 94 -10.31 1.20 11.50
CA TYR A 94 -9.88 1.66 10.16
C TYR A 94 -10.28 0.75 8.99
N GLY A 95 -11.19 -0.20 9.19
CA GLY A 95 -11.59 -1.16 8.14
C GLY A 95 -10.55 -2.26 7.87
N GLN A 96 -9.42 -2.29 8.58
CA GLN A 96 -8.27 -3.13 8.24
C GLN A 96 -8.35 -4.59 8.74
N THR A 97 -9.57 -5.14 8.92
CA THR A 97 -9.75 -6.50 9.48
C THR A 97 -9.04 -7.56 8.63
N TYR A 98 -9.17 -7.44 7.31
CA TYR A 98 -8.54 -8.32 6.33
C TYR A 98 -7.45 -7.59 5.57
N ALA A 99 -6.72 -6.67 6.23
CA ALA A 99 -5.64 -5.97 5.56
C ALA A 99 -4.40 -6.82 5.37
N ILE A 100 -3.60 -6.47 4.38
CA ILE A 100 -2.29 -7.08 4.13
C ILE A 100 -1.27 -5.98 3.94
N ASP A 101 -0.08 -6.16 4.52
CA ASP A 101 1.10 -5.37 4.18
C ASP A 101 1.94 -6.19 3.20
N ILE A 102 2.43 -5.58 2.13
CA ILE A 102 3.38 -6.23 1.22
C ILE A 102 4.60 -5.34 0.99
N VAL A 103 5.74 -6.01 0.87
CA VAL A 103 7.06 -5.40 0.64
C VAL A 103 7.70 -5.99 -0.60
N ALA A 104 8.36 -5.15 -1.38
CA ALA A 104 9.06 -5.59 -2.57
C ALA A 104 10.33 -6.36 -2.18
N GLU A 105 10.50 -7.53 -2.77
CA GLU A 105 11.63 -8.44 -2.56
C GLU A 105 12.19 -8.81 -3.95
N PRO A 106 12.77 -7.85 -4.70
CA PRO A 106 13.34 -8.15 -6.01
C PRO A 106 14.46 -9.18 -5.89
N GLU A 107 14.61 -10.01 -6.91
CA GLU A 107 15.71 -10.95 -6.97
C GLU A 107 17.05 -10.20 -7.02
N THR A 108 18.01 -10.70 -6.26
CA THR A 108 19.38 -10.19 -6.23
C THR A 108 20.30 -11.20 -6.89
N GLY A 109 21.47 -10.76 -7.36
CA GLY A 109 22.43 -11.68 -7.98
C GLY A 109 22.88 -12.78 -7.01
N ASP A 110 23.37 -13.89 -7.56
CA ASP A 110 23.87 -15.01 -6.76
C ASP A 110 24.92 -14.54 -5.75
N GLY A 111 24.66 -14.77 -4.47
CA GLY A 111 25.56 -14.39 -3.37
C GLY A 111 25.46 -12.92 -2.94
N GLU A 112 24.61 -12.10 -3.56
CA GLU A 112 24.32 -10.75 -3.09
C GLU A 112 23.34 -10.76 -1.89
N PRO A 113 23.49 -9.82 -0.95
CA PRO A 113 22.54 -9.69 0.15
C PRO A 113 21.15 -9.27 -0.36
N PRO A 114 20.06 -9.60 0.35
CA PRO A 114 18.72 -9.16 -0.01
C PRO A 114 18.65 -7.64 -0.22
N ALA A 115 17.93 -7.21 -1.26
CA ALA A 115 17.80 -5.81 -1.63
C ALA A 115 17.12 -4.97 -0.53
N ARG A 116 16.18 -5.59 0.20
CA ARG A 116 15.50 -4.96 1.33
C ARG A 116 16.39 -4.96 2.58
N PRO A 117 16.67 -3.78 3.18
CA PRO A 117 17.45 -3.73 4.41
C PRO A 117 16.74 -4.48 5.56
N PRO A 118 17.44 -5.35 6.29
CA PRO A 118 16.86 -6.05 7.42
C PRO A 118 16.69 -5.13 8.63
N PHE A 119 15.84 -5.57 9.56
CA PHE A 119 15.73 -4.96 10.88
C PHE A 119 17.05 -4.96 11.64
N ARG A 120 17.29 -3.90 12.41
CA ARG A 120 18.51 -3.72 13.20
C ARG A 120 18.18 -3.47 14.66
N LEU A 121 18.98 -4.06 15.55
CA LEU A 121 18.75 -3.89 16.97
C LEU A 121 19.02 -2.45 17.44
N PHE A 122 20.01 -1.75 16.89
CA PHE A 122 20.35 -0.39 17.35
C PHE A 122 20.75 0.58 16.25
N TRP A 123 21.65 0.19 15.33
CA TRP A 123 22.21 1.08 14.31
C TRP A 123 22.10 0.49 12.88
N PRO A 124 21.83 1.30 11.85
CA PRO A 124 21.39 2.71 11.93
C PRO A 124 20.00 2.84 12.58
N VAL A 125 19.77 3.93 13.30
CA VAL A 125 18.48 4.18 13.96
C VAL A 125 17.34 4.28 12.94
N ALA A 126 17.57 4.98 11.83
CA ALA A 126 16.60 5.12 10.75
C ALA A 126 17.32 5.11 9.40
N ARG A 127 16.60 4.74 8.34
CA ARG A 127 17.10 4.73 6.96
C ARG A 127 16.26 5.61 6.05
N ARG A 128 16.81 5.98 4.90
CA ARG A 128 16.08 6.74 3.89
C ARG A 128 15.13 5.80 3.15
N ASN A 129 14.04 6.35 2.63
CA ASN A 129 13.03 5.52 1.96
C ASN A 129 13.56 4.87 0.69
N ARG A 130 14.42 5.58 -0.06
CA ARG A 130 15.11 5.06 -1.24
C ARG A 130 16.01 3.84 -0.97
N ASP A 131 16.31 3.54 0.29
CA ASP A 131 17.10 2.36 0.65
C ASP A 131 16.22 1.09 0.64
N PHE A 132 14.89 1.22 0.50
CA PHE A 132 13.94 0.11 0.46
C PHE A 132 13.37 -0.06 -0.96
N PRO A 133 13.40 -1.27 -1.54
CA PRO A 133 12.93 -1.52 -2.90
C PRO A 133 11.48 -1.14 -3.15
N ALA A 134 10.62 -1.24 -2.13
CA ALA A 134 9.21 -0.93 -2.28
C ALA A 134 8.95 0.56 -2.51
N PHE A 135 9.82 1.47 -2.03
CA PHE A 135 9.57 2.90 -2.14
C PHE A 135 9.63 3.38 -3.59
N GLY A 136 8.53 3.96 -4.07
CA GLY A 136 8.39 4.42 -5.46
C GLY A 136 7.88 3.34 -6.42
N ALA A 137 7.65 2.11 -5.96
CA ALA A 137 7.05 1.06 -6.78
C ALA A 137 5.63 1.47 -7.23
N PRO A 138 5.24 1.20 -8.49
CA PRO A 138 3.90 1.52 -8.99
C PRO A 138 2.78 0.86 -8.18
N LEU A 139 1.68 1.58 -7.99
CA LEU A 139 0.43 1.08 -7.44
C LEU A 139 -0.61 1.03 -8.54
N LEU A 140 -1.23 -0.12 -8.69
CA LEU A 140 -2.23 -0.39 -9.74
C LEU A 140 -3.64 -0.48 -9.14
N ALA A 141 -4.61 0.06 -9.85
CA ALA A 141 -6.02 -0.12 -9.51
C ALA A 141 -6.41 -1.61 -9.61
N VAL A 142 -6.98 -2.17 -8.54
CA VAL A 142 -7.32 -3.59 -8.44
C VAL A 142 -8.59 -3.99 -9.20
N ALA A 143 -9.36 -3.01 -9.68
CA ALA A 143 -10.56 -3.20 -10.48
C ALA A 143 -10.93 -1.89 -11.20
N ASP A 144 -11.87 -1.95 -12.14
CA ASP A 144 -12.57 -0.77 -12.63
C ASP A 144 -13.29 -0.10 -11.47
N ALA A 145 -13.04 1.20 -11.26
CA ALA A 145 -13.48 1.87 -10.04
C ALA A 145 -13.64 3.38 -10.20
N THR A 146 -14.28 4.00 -9.20
CA THR A 146 -14.29 5.45 -9.03
C THR A 146 -13.43 5.84 -7.83
N VAL A 147 -12.53 6.81 -8.00
CA VAL A 147 -11.72 7.34 -6.90
C VAL A 147 -12.63 8.17 -5.99
N VAL A 148 -12.87 7.73 -4.76
CA VAL A 148 -13.67 8.48 -3.78
C VAL A 148 -12.80 9.35 -2.88
N ARG A 149 -11.53 8.99 -2.71
CA ARG A 149 -10.57 9.79 -1.95
C ARG A 149 -9.16 9.62 -2.49
N ALA A 150 -8.46 10.73 -2.61
CA ALA A 150 -7.06 10.82 -2.98
C ALA A 150 -6.39 11.84 -2.04
N SER A 151 -5.29 11.48 -1.40
CA SER A 151 -4.54 12.40 -0.53
C SER A 151 -3.06 12.02 -0.55
N ASP A 152 -2.19 12.94 -0.95
CA ASP A 152 -0.75 12.71 -1.08
C ASP A 152 0.12 13.84 -0.48
N GLY A 153 -0.49 14.74 0.29
CA GLY A 153 0.21 15.91 0.84
C GLY A 153 1.10 15.65 2.06
N GLN A 154 0.99 14.48 2.71
CA GLN A 154 1.77 14.16 3.92
C GLN A 154 3.19 13.75 3.57
N ARG A 155 4.17 14.14 4.40
CA ARG A 155 5.56 13.75 4.21
C ARG A 155 5.78 12.28 4.49
N ASP A 156 6.50 11.61 3.61
CA ASP A 156 7.15 10.34 3.92
C ASP A 156 8.25 10.58 4.95
N HIS A 157 8.24 9.83 6.04
CA HIS A 157 9.26 9.92 7.08
C HIS A 157 10.37 8.89 6.85
N LEU A 158 11.46 8.97 7.63
CA LEU A 158 12.49 7.92 7.63
C LEU A 158 11.92 6.61 8.18
N SER A 159 12.56 5.48 7.91
CA SER A 159 12.11 4.20 8.48
C SER A 159 12.19 4.19 10.02
N ARG A 160 11.33 3.38 10.62
CA ARG A 160 11.42 2.91 12.01
C ARG A 160 11.86 1.45 12.07
N ASN A 161 12.72 1.07 11.12
CA ASN A 161 13.26 -0.28 10.95
C ASN A 161 14.52 -0.51 11.82
N SER A 162 14.40 -0.15 13.11
CA SER A 162 15.34 -0.47 14.18
C SER A 162 14.63 -0.45 15.54
N LEU A 163 15.19 -1.07 16.58
CA LEU A 163 14.52 -1.09 17.90
C LEU A 163 14.27 0.31 18.50
N PRO A 164 15.23 1.25 18.50
CA PRO A 164 14.98 2.59 19.05
C PRO A 164 13.91 3.35 18.26
N ALA A 165 13.91 3.23 16.92
CA ALA A 165 12.94 3.93 16.09
C ALA A 165 11.55 3.28 16.15
N LEU A 166 11.48 1.95 16.28
CA LEU A 166 10.23 1.23 16.53
C LEU A 166 9.66 1.58 17.91
N ALA A 167 10.49 1.68 18.94
CA ALA A 167 10.07 2.12 20.26
C ALA A 167 9.50 3.55 20.21
N TYR A 168 10.15 4.46 19.49
CA TYR A 168 9.60 5.81 19.25
C TYR A 168 8.23 5.78 18.55
N LEU A 169 8.07 4.93 17.52
CA LEU A 169 6.79 4.74 16.85
C LEU A 169 5.70 4.28 17.83
N MET A 170 5.99 3.23 18.58
CA MET A 170 5.02 2.55 19.45
C MET A 170 4.65 3.36 20.69
N LEU A 171 5.61 4.08 21.28
CA LEU A 171 5.41 4.76 22.57
C LEU A 171 4.95 6.20 22.43
N ILE A 172 5.23 6.86 21.30
CA ILE A 172 4.99 8.31 21.14
C ILE A 172 4.23 8.59 19.85
N GLU A 173 4.84 8.30 18.70
CA GLU A 173 4.32 8.79 17.42
C GLU A 173 2.97 8.15 17.05
N GLY A 174 2.78 6.87 17.33
CA GLY A 174 1.54 6.13 17.05
C GLY A 174 0.34 6.71 17.82
N ALA A 175 0.50 6.97 19.12
CA ALA A 175 -0.56 7.56 19.95
C ALA A 175 -0.97 8.96 19.45
N VAL A 176 0.02 9.80 19.11
CA VAL A 176 -0.25 11.14 18.56
C VAL A 176 -0.98 11.05 17.23
N ARG A 177 -0.57 10.15 16.32
CA ARG A 177 -1.23 9.97 15.02
C ARG A 177 -2.67 9.51 15.19
N ASP A 178 -2.90 8.56 16.08
CA ASP A 178 -4.23 8.00 16.34
C ASP A 178 -5.21 9.06 16.86
N MET A 179 -4.74 9.91 17.78
CA MET A 179 -5.49 11.07 18.29
C MET A 179 -5.84 12.07 17.18
N LEU A 180 -4.94 12.29 16.22
CA LEU A 180 -5.14 13.17 15.07
C LEU A 180 -5.99 12.52 13.95
N GLY A 181 -6.32 11.24 14.11
CA GLY A 181 -7.33 10.52 13.35
C GLY A 181 -6.82 9.67 12.18
N ALA A 182 -7.74 8.90 11.57
CA ALA A 182 -7.45 7.87 10.58
C ALA A 182 -6.47 8.34 9.49
N ARG A 183 -6.64 9.57 8.98
CA ARG A 183 -5.75 10.17 7.97
C ARG A 183 -4.28 10.16 8.37
N ARG A 184 -3.94 10.31 9.66
CA ARG A 184 -2.56 10.29 10.15
C ARG A 184 -2.01 8.89 10.38
N ILE A 185 -2.89 7.91 10.55
CA ILE A 185 -2.56 6.48 10.63
C ILE A 185 -2.33 5.93 9.22
N ILE A 186 -3.32 6.01 8.33
CA ILE A 186 -3.22 5.51 6.95
C ILE A 186 -2.25 6.33 6.08
N GLY A 187 -1.93 7.56 6.49
CA GLY A 187 -1.04 8.44 5.73
C GLY A 187 -1.68 8.99 4.46
N ASN A 188 -0.86 9.16 3.43
CA ASN A 188 -1.35 9.39 2.08
C ASN A 188 -2.02 8.11 1.57
N HIS A 189 -3.12 8.25 0.85
CA HIS A 189 -3.94 7.10 0.46
C HIS A 189 -4.79 7.39 -0.76
N VAL A 190 -5.19 6.29 -1.41
CA VAL A 190 -6.28 6.24 -2.38
C VAL A 190 -7.37 5.33 -1.84
N ILE A 191 -8.63 5.76 -1.96
CA ILE A 191 -9.79 4.91 -1.73
C ILE A 191 -10.56 4.84 -3.05
N LEU A 192 -10.75 3.63 -3.53
CA LEU A 192 -11.50 3.31 -4.74
C LEU A 192 -12.85 2.71 -4.35
N ASP A 193 -13.94 3.19 -4.95
CA ASP A 193 -15.24 2.54 -4.93
C ASP A 193 -15.32 1.55 -6.09
N LEU A 194 -15.39 0.26 -5.75
CA LEU A 194 -15.44 -0.84 -6.71
C LEU A 194 -16.89 -1.19 -7.11
N GLY A 195 -17.89 -0.49 -6.54
CA GLY A 195 -19.30 -0.86 -6.64
C GLY A 195 -19.75 -1.83 -5.54
N GLU A 196 -21.06 -2.09 -5.48
CA GLU A 196 -21.68 -3.05 -4.54
C GLU A 196 -21.29 -2.84 -3.06
N GLY A 197 -20.99 -1.60 -2.67
CA GLY A 197 -20.58 -1.24 -1.32
C GLY A 197 -19.20 -1.77 -0.91
N THR A 198 -18.30 -2.05 -1.87
CA THR A 198 -16.93 -2.48 -1.62
C THR A 198 -15.95 -1.38 -1.99
N TYR A 199 -15.05 -1.04 -1.07
CA TYR A 199 -14.06 0.01 -1.25
C TYR A 199 -12.66 -0.53 -1.01
N ALA A 200 -11.74 -0.27 -1.93
CA ALA A 200 -10.32 -0.62 -1.78
C ALA A 200 -9.52 0.54 -1.20
N VAL A 201 -8.69 0.26 -0.20
CA VAL A 201 -7.78 1.23 0.41
C VAL A 201 -6.34 0.88 0.06
N TYR A 202 -5.63 1.88 -0.44
CA TYR A 202 -4.19 1.87 -0.62
C TYR A 202 -3.62 2.90 0.35
N ALA A 203 -2.96 2.45 1.40
CA ALA A 203 -2.38 3.34 2.41
C ALA A 203 -0.88 3.57 2.19
N HIS A 204 -0.34 4.53 2.94
CA HIS A 204 1.08 4.87 2.98
C HIS A 204 1.68 5.31 1.64
N VAL A 205 0.85 5.87 0.75
CA VAL A 205 1.26 6.31 -0.59
C VAL A 205 2.38 7.37 -0.54
N GLN A 206 3.23 7.38 -1.55
CA GLN A 206 4.33 8.34 -1.65
C GLN A 206 3.78 9.76 -1.79
N ARG A 207 4.43 10.71 -1.12
CA ARG A 207 4.04 12.11 -1.22
C ARG A 207 4.14 12.62 -2.66
N GLY A 208 3.06 13.22 -3.16
CA GLY A 208 3.04 13.84 -4.48
C GLY A 208 3.10 12.86 -5.66
N SER A 209 2.83 11.57 -5.44
CA SER A 209 2.92 10.55 -6.49
C SER A 209 1.58 10.17 -7.11
N LEU A 210 0.45 10.69 -6.61
CA LEU A 210 -0.85 10.31 -7.14
C LEU A 210 -1.05 10.87 -8.54
N GLU A 211 -1.52 10.00 -9.43
CA GLU A 211 -1.88 10.33 -10.82
C GLU A 211 -3.39 10.52 -10.98
N VAL A 212 -4.13 10.42 -9.87
CA VAL A 212 -5.59 10.48 -9.81
C VAL A 212 -6.08 11.39 -8.69
N GLN A 213 -7.29 11.89 -8.85
CA GLN A 213 -8.01 12.70 -7.87
C GLN A 213 -9.42 12.16 -7.61
N ALA A 214 -10.06 12.63 -6.54
CA ALA A 214 -11.43 12.23 -6.22
C ALA A 214 -12.39 12.60 -7.36
N GLY A 215 -13.22 11.65 -7.77
CA GLY A 215 -14.15 11.74 -8.91
C GLY A 215 -13.65 11.06 -10.18
N ASP A 216 -12.35 10.76 -10.29
CA ASP A 216 -11.81 10.09 -11.48
C ASP A 216 -12.30 8.64 -11.57
N ARG A 217 -12.44 8.14 -12.80
CA ARG A 217 -12.64 6.72 -13.09
C ARG A 217 -11.31 6.10 -13.47
N VAL A 218 -11.03 4.93 -12.92
CA VAL A 218 -9.82 4.15 -13.20
C VAL A 218 -10.21 2.78 -13.73
N ARG A 219 -9.33 2.19 -14.54
CA ARG A 219 -9.46 0.80 -14.99
C ARG A 219 -8.57 -0.13 -14.19
N ALA A 220 -8.96 -1.39 -14.08
CA ALA A 220 -8.08 -2.42 -13.52
C ALA A 220 -6.69 -2.38 -14.19
N GLY A 221 -5.62 -2.47 -13.39
CA GLY A 221 -4.24 -2.39 -13.84
C GLY A 221 -3.71 -0.97 -14.14
N GLN A 222 -4.55 0.07 -14.08
CA GLN A 222 -4.09 1.45 -14.27
C GLN A 222 -3.22 1.90 -13.08
N GLU A 223 -2.07 2.52 -13.36
CA GLU A 223 -1.25 3.15 -12.32
C GLU A 223 -2.02 4.33 -11.69
N ILE A 224 -2.12 4.33 -10.36
CA ILE A 224 -2.83 5.35 -9.57
C ILE A 224 -1.89 6.15 -8.68
N GLY A 225 -0.66 5.67 -8.51
CA GLY A 225 0.39 6.35 -7.77
C GLY A 225 1.52 5.40 -7.41
N ARG A 226 2.27 5.72 -6.36
CA ARG A 226 3.46 4.95 -5.96
C ARG A 226 3.50 4.65 -4.47
N VAL A 227 4.08 3.50 -4.10
CA VAL A 227 4.31 3.10 -2.71
C VAL A 227 5.18 4.13 -1.99
N GLY A 228 4.76 4.53 -0.79
CA GLY A 228 5.45 5.53 0.02
C GLY A 228 5.84 5.02 1.40
N ASN A 229 5.94 5.97 2.32
CA ASN A 229 6.28 5.74 3.73
C ASN A 229 5.67 6.84 4.62
N SER A 230 4.43 7.23 4.32
CA SER A 230 3.67 8.23 5.07
C SER A 230 2.67 7.56 6.01
N GLY A 231 2.28 8.25 7.08
CA GLY A 231 1.35 7.66 8.06
C GLY A 231 2.08 6.91 9.18
N ASN A 232 1.50 5.80 9.65
CA ASN A 232 2.01 5.02 10.77
C ASN A 232 2.72 3.75 10.27
N THR A 233 3.91 3.91 9.71
CA THR A 233 4.68 2.81 9.10
C THR A 233 6.03 2.58 9.79
N THR A 234 6.55 1.36 9.68
CA THR A 234 7.92 1.04 10.10
C THR A 234 8.91 1.19 8.94
N GLU A 235 8.46 1.03 7.71
CA GLU A 235 9.26 1.15 6.50
C GLU A 235 8.36 1.25 5.26
N PRO A 236 8.91 1.59 4.07
CA PRO A 236 8.13 1.61 2.84
C PRO A 236 7.53 0.24 2.50
N HIS A 237 6.20 0.19 2.39
CA HIS A 237 5.40 -0.99 2.03
C HIS A 237 4.05 -0.53 1.47
N LEU A 238 3.34 -1.42 0.78
CA LEU A 238 1.91 -1.21 0.49
C LEU A 238 1.10 -1.86 1.60
N HIS A 239 0.25 -1.06 2.26
CA HIS A 239 -0.87 -1.57 3.05
C HIS A 239 -2.14 -1.52 2.20
N PHE A 240 -2.77 -2.68 2.01
CA PHE A 240 -3.96 -2.85 1.18
C PHE A 240 -5.08 -3.55 1.94
N HIS A 241 -6.32 -3.10 1.77
CA HIS A 241 -7.49 -3.83 2.25
C HIS A 241 -8.77 -3.42 1.52
N LEU A 242 -9.80 -4.26 1.63
CA LEU A 242 -11.17 -3.89 1.26
C LEU A 242 -12.01 -3.57 2.49
N MET A 243 -12.96 -2.65 2.34
CA MET A 243 -13.90 -2.23 3.39
C MET A 243 -15.31 -1.98 2.85
N ASP A 244 -16.31 -1.99 3.73
CA ASP A 244 -17.75 -1.90 3.39
C ASP A 244 -18.30 -0.47 3.28
N GLY A 245 -17.43 0.54 3.35
CA GLY A 245 -17.81 1.95 3.26
C GLY A 245 -16.59 2.86 3.07
N PRO A 246 -16.77 4.10 2.57
CA PRO A 246 -15.64 4.95 2.17
C PRO A 246 -14.92 5.66 3.33
N ASP A 247 -15.44 5.56 4.56
CA ASP A 247 -14.88 6.22 5.75
C ASP A 247 -14.18 5.21 6.67
N PRO A 248 -12.84 5.18 6.73
CA PRO A 248 -12.11 4.23 7.56
C PRO A 248 -12.53 4.22 9.03
N ASP A 249 -12.95 5.36 9.61
CA ASP A 249 -13.39 5.39 11.01
C ASP A 249 -14.72 4.63 11.24
N ALA A 250 -15.51 4.45 10.20
CA ALA A 250 -16.83 3.86 10.25
C ALA A 250 -16.90 2.47 9.63
N ALA A 251 -16.06 2.21 8.63
CA ALA A 251 -16.08 1.02 7.82
C ALA A 251 -15.57 -0.22 8.57
N ARG A 252 -15.93 -1.38 8.03
CA ARG A 252 -15.52 -2.71 8.47
C ARG A 252 -14.78 -3.38 7.32
N GLY A 253 -13.83 -4.25 7.66
CA GLY A 253 -13.07 -4.96 6.63
C GLY A 253 -13.90 -5.99 5.90
N VAL A 254 -13.65 -6.11 4.61
CA VAL A 254 -14.25 -7.09 3.70
C VAL A 254 -13.15 -8.07 3.28
N PRO A 255 -13.38 -9.40 3.31
CA PRO A 255 -12.40 -10.36 2.85
C PRO A 255 -12.18 -10.22 1.34
N PHE A 256 -10.94 -10.41 0.91
CA PHE A 256 -10.56 -10.33 -0.50
C PHE A 256 -9.67 -11.50 -0.90
N THR A 257 -9.49 -11.70 -2.20
CA THR A 257 -8.45 -12.56 -2.77
C THR A 257 -7.89 -11.90 -4.02
N TRP A 258 -6.59 -12.02 -4.26
CA TRP A 258 -6.01 -11.53 -5.52
C TRP A 258 -6.13 -12.59 -6.61
N ARG A 259 -6.55 -12.16 -7.80
CA ARG A 259 -6.62 -13.02 -8.99
C ARG A 259 -5.25 -13.62 -9.28
N GLY A 260 -5.19 -14.95 -9.42
CA GLY A 260 -3.96 -15.69 -9.75
C GLY A 260 -2.95 -15.85 -8.60
N VAL A 261 -3.04 -15.04 -7.54
CA VAL A 261 -2.10 -15.06 -6.40
C VAL A 261 -2.74 -15.61 -5.12
N GLY A 262 -4.04 -15.38 -4.91
CA GLY A 262 -4.70 -15.68 -3.65
C GLY A 262 -4.42 -14.61 -2.58
N VAL A 263 -4.30 -15.05 -1.32
CA VAL A 263 -3.85 -14.22 -0.20
C VAL A 263 -2.61 -14.88 0.40
N PRO A 264 -1.40 -14.37 0.11
CA PRO A 264 -0.15 -14.97 0.58
C PRO A 264 -0.01 -14.88 2.11
N ALA A 265 0.54 -15.91 2.73
CA ALA A 265 0.84 -15.95 4.16
C ALA A 265 2.08 -15.11 4.52
N ASN A 266 2.26 -14.80 5.80
CA ASN A 266 3.38 -14.01 6.31
C ASN A 266 4.73 -14.66 5.94
N GLY A 267 5.57 -13.89 5.27
CA GLY A 267 6.87 -14.35 4.76
C GLY A 267 6.80 -15.14 3.45
N GLU A 268 5.59 -15.47 2.97
CA GLU A 268 5.42 -16.05 1.63
C GLU A 268 5.74 -15.01 0.57
N THR A 269 6.53 -15.44 -0.42
CA THR A 269 6.88 -14.61 -1.58
C THR A 269 6.00 -14.98 -2.76
N PHE A 270 5.53 -13.97 -3.48
CA PHE A 270 4.73 -14.14 -4.69
C PHE A 270 5.22 -13.20 -5.79
N THR A 271 4.92 -13.56 -7.04
CA THR A 271 5.28 -12.77 -8.22
C THR A 271 4.02 -12.49 -9.03
N VAL A 272 3.87 -11.24 -9.47
CA VAL A 272 2.80 -10.82 -10.37
C VAL A 272 3.44 -10.37 -11.67
N ASP A 273 3.06 -11.02 -12.77
CA ASP A 273 3.58 -10.67 -14.09
C ASP A 273 3.18 -9.24 -14.46
N ALA A 274 4.10 -8.52 -15.10
CA ALA A 274 3.75 -7.24 -15.68
C ALA A 274 2.79 -7.47 -16.84
N VAL A 275 1.64 -6.79 -16.83
CA VAL A 275 0.75 -6.80 -17.99
C VAL A 275 1.46 -5.99 -19.08
N GLU A 276 1.91 -6.67 -20.14
CA GLU A 276 2.42 -6.01 -21.34
C GLU A 276 1.31 -5.10 -21.90
N THR A 277 1.50 -3.80 -21.80
CA THR A 277 0.62 -2.83 -22.45
C THR A 277 0.95 -2.77 -23.95
N GLU A 278 -0.02 -2.42 -24.81
CA GLU A 278 0.21 -2.21 -26.26
C GLU A 278 1.38 -1.26 -26.58
N ALA A 279 1.77 -0.39 -25.65
CA ALA A 279 2.92 0.50 -25.78
C ALA A 279 4.26 -0.25 -25.68
N THR A 280 4.35 -1.30 -24.86
CA THR A 280 5.54 -2.14 -24.69
C THR A 280 5.71 -3.05 -25.90
N VAL A 281 4.63 -3.66 -26.38
CA VAL A 281 4.63 -4.50 -27.60
C VAL A 281 5.09 -3.71 -28.83
N LYS A 282 4.58 -2.48 -29.01
CA LYS A 282 5.02 -1.60 -30.11
C LYS A 282 6.47 -1.15 -30.00
N ALA A 283 7.01 -1.06 -28.79
CA ALA A 283 8.41 -0.69 -28.58
C ALA A 283 9.33 -1.88 -28.88
N GLU A 284 8.97 -3.10 -28.47
CA GLU A 284 9.71 -4.32 -28.79
C GLU A 284 9.65 -4.65 -30.29
N ASP A 285 8.46 -4.57 -30.90
CA ASP A 285 8.29 -4.72 -32.36
C ASP A 285 9.12 -3.70 -33.15
N ALA A 286 9.27 -2.48 -32.64
CA ALA A 286 10.07 -1.44 -33.28
C ALA A 286 11.58 -1.67 -33.12
N VAL A 287 12.02 -2.30 -32.03
CA VAL A 287 13.42 -2.68 -31.82
C VAL A 287 13.78 -3.89 -32.69
N ASP A 288 12.91 -4.90 -32.76
CA ASP A 288 13.09 -6.07 -33.63
C ASP A 288 13.05 -5.73 -35.13
N ALA A 289 12.28 -4.72 -35.52
CA ALA A 289 12.26 -4.21 -36.89
C ALA A 289 13.56 -3.48 -37.29
N VAL A 290 14.33 -2.96 -36.33
CA VAL A 290 15.62 -2.29 -36.57
C VAL A 290 16.76 -3.31 -36.68
N ASP A 291 16.66 -4.45 -35.99
CA ASP A 291 17.67 -5.52 -36.02
C ASP A 291 17.42 -6.61 -37.08
N ALA A 292 16.36 -6.48 -37.88
CA ALA A 292 16.13 -7.39 -39.01
C ALA A 292 17.24 -7.25 -40.07
N PRO A 293 18.03 -8.31 -40.37
CA PRO A 293 19.08 -8.23 -41.37
C PRO A 293 18.46 -8.02 -42.75
N GLY A 294 18.79 -6.89 -43.37
CA GLY A 294 18.32 -6.51 -44.70
C GLY A 294 18.63 -7.60 -45.73
N ARG A 295 17.60 -8.29 -46.22
CA ARG A 295 17.69 -9.12 -47.43
C ARG A 295 17.90 -8.21 -48.64
N ALA A 296 19.16 -7.92 -48.96
CA ALA A 296 19.53 -7.41 -50.27
C ALA A 296 19.37 -8.54 -51.30
N GLY A 297 18.41 -8.35 -52.21
CA GLY A 297 18.00 -9.33 -53.21
C GLY A 297 19.10 -9.74 -54.19
N GLU A 298 19.19 -11.04 -54.42
CA GLU A 298 19.88 -11.66 -55.55
C GLU A 298 19.22 -11.21 -56.85
N ARG A 299 19.90 -10.35 -57.62
CA ARG A 299 19.61 -10.15 -59.04
C ARG A 299 20.21 -11.31 -59.81
N GLY A 300 19.34 -12.22 -60.25
CA GLY A 300 19.69 -13.28 -61.18
C GLY A 300 20.21 -12.71 -62.50
N VAL A 301 21.47 -13.00 -62.81
CA VAL A 301 22.06 -12.82 -64.14
C VAL A 301 21.73 -14.08 -64.94
N ARG A 302 20.86 -13.95 -65.94
CA ARG A 302 20.61 -15.00 -66.93
C ARG A 302 21.66 -14.95 -68.02
N ASP A 303 22.16 -16.15 -68.28
CA ASP A 303 23.12 -16.58 -69.28
C ASP A 303 22.69 -16.28 -70.73
N GLY A 304 23.66 -16.12 -71.62
CA GLY A 304 23.40 -15.81 -73.03
C GLY A 304 24.66 -15.58 -73.87
N ARG A 305 25.49 -16.62 -74.02
CA ARG A 305 26.42 -16.77 -75.16
C ARG A 305 25.67 -17.35 -76.38
N PRO A 306 26.06 -17.05 -77.64
CA PRO A 306 27.14 -17.82 -78.27
C PRO A 306 28.04 -17.11 -79.31
N GLY A 307 29.32 -17.54 -79.34
CA GLY A 307 30.25 -17.65 -80.48
C GLY A 307 30.80 -16.38 -81.15
N VAL A 308 31.90 -16.35 -81.92
CA VAL A 308 32.90 -17.33 -82.42
C VAL A 308 34.01 -16.48 -83.12
N VAL A 309 35.28 -16.96 -83.14
CA VAL A 309 36.52 -16.47 -83.86
C VAL A 309 37.05 -15.08 -83.47
N GLY A 310 38.34 -14.76 -83.31
CA GLY A 310 39.64 -15.42 -83.51
C GLY A 310 40.68 -14.33 -83.86
N GLY A 311 41.98 -14.61 -83.69
CA GLY A 311 43.04 -13.85 -84.37
C GLY A 311 44.01 -13.03 -83.51
N ALA A 312 45.19 -13.62 -83.31
CA ALA A 312 46.56 -13.09 -83.27
C ALA A 312 46.85 -11.57 -83.12
N GLY A 313 47.91 -11.29 -82.34
CA GLY A 313 48.66 -10.04 -82.34
C GLY A 313 49.43 -9.83 -81.06
#